data_AF-A0A355YTJ8-F1
#
_entry.id   AF-A0A355YTJ8-F1
#
_cell.length_a   1.000
_cell.length_b   1.000
_cell.length_c   1.000
_cell.angle_alpha   90.00
_cell.angle_beta   90.00
_cell.angle_gamma   90.00
#
_symmetry.space_group_name_H-M   'P 1'
#
loop_
_entity.id
_entity.type
_entity.pdbx_description
1 polymer ?
#
loop_
_entity_poly.entity_id
_entity_poly.type
_entity_poly.pdbx_seq_one_letter_code
_entity_poly.pdbx_strand_id
1 'polypeptide(L)'
;MKDIKIEDRLIFALDVPEVDQAKALVNQLDDSVTFYKIGMELLMTGQYFQLMDWLIAKDKKVFVDLKFFDVPETVGRTIARLSHTGATFATIHGNQLLMEKAAENKGDLKILAV
;
A
#
# COMPACT_ATOMS: atom_id res chain seq x y z
N MET A 1 16.13 -13.48 -13.46
CA MET A 1 15.35 -12.30 -13.02
C MET A 1 13.90 -12.70 -12.90
N LYS A 2 13.13 -12.11 -11.97
CA LYS A 2 11.67 -12.31 -11.96
C LYS A 2 11.08 -11.71 -13.24
N ASP A 3 10.13 -12.42 -13.83
CA ASP A 3 9.38 -11.93 -14.97
C ASP A 3 8.27 -10.99 -14.49
N ILE A 4 8.56 -9.69 -14.52
CA ILE A 4 7.64 -8.62 -14.08
C ILE A 4 7.20 -7.87 -15.34
N LYS A 5 5.87 -7.80 -15.55
CA LYS A 5 5.23 -7.05 -16.64
C LYS A 5 5.67 -5.59 -16.62
N ILE A 6 5.78 -4.94 -17.78
CA ILE A 6 6.39 -3.61 -17.89
C ILE A 6 5.61 -2.56 -17.09
N GLU A 7 4.28 -2.63 -17.13
CA GLU A 7 3.34 -1.79 -16.42
C GLU A 7 3.44 -1.91 -14.88
N ASP A 8 3.94 -3.06 -14.39
CA ASP A 8 4.14 -3.34 -12.97
C ASP A 8 5.56 -2.98 -12.48
N ARG A 9 6.46 -2.57 -13.37
CA ARG A 9 7.84 -2.21 -13.00
C ARG A 9 7.96 -0.80 -12.42
N LEU A 10 6.96 0.05 -12.66
CA LEU A 10 6.86 1.37 -12.07
C LEU A 10 5.82 1.32 -10.95
N ILE A 11 6.23 1.75 -9.76
CA ILE A 11 5.29 2.09 -8.68
C ILE A 11 5.21 3.61 -8.64
N PHE A 12 4.04 4.17 -8.96
CA PHE A 12 3.83 5.61 -8.93
C PHE A 12 3.37 6.06 -7.54
N ALA A 13 4.06 7.03 -6.95
CA ALA A 13 3.71 7.58 -5.66
C ALA A 13 2.63 8.66 -5.79
N LEU A 14 1.46 8.44 -5.18
CA LEU A 14 0.39 9.44 -5.09
C LEU A 14 0.65 10.38 -3.91
N ASP A 15 1.78 11.08 -3.97
CA ASP A 15 2.20 12.03 -2.93
C ASP A 15 1.60 13.42 -3.24
N VAL A 16 0.28 13.52 -3.06
CA VAL A 16 -0.54 14.74 -3.23
C VAL A 16 -1.44 14.95 -2.01
N PRO A 17 -1.81 16.19 -1.69
CA PRO A 17 -2.56 16.48 -0.46
C PRO A 17 -3.99 15.95 -0.47
N GLU A 18 -4.64 15.94 -1.65
CA GLU A 18 -6.07 15.63 -1.75
C GLU A 18 -6.37 14.38 -2.58
N VAL A 19 -7.39 13.62 -2.16
CA VAL A 19 -7.82 12.40 -2.85
C VAL A 19 -8.27 12.66 -4.29
N ASP A 20 -8.90 13.80 -4.56
CA ASP A 20 -9.35 14.12 -5.92
C ASP A 20 -8.17 14.38 -6.86
N GLN A 21 -7.07 14.95 -6.37
CA GLN A 21 -5.84 15.08 -7.14
C GLN A 21 -5.22 13.71 -7.42
N ALA A 22 -5.22 12.81 -6.42
CA ALA A 22 -4.73 11.46 -6.60
C ALA A 22 -5.53 10.70 -7.67
N LYS A 23 -6.87 10.78 -7.63
CA LYS A 23 -7.75 10.19 -8.64
C LYS A 23 -7.52 10.81 -10.02
N ALA A 24 -7.31 12.12 -10.12
CA ALA A 24 -7.01 12.79 -11.38
C ALA A 24 -5.71 12.25 -12.02
N LEU A 25 -4.64 12.09 -11.23
CA LEU A 25 -3.39 11.49 -11.70
C LEU A 25 -3.57 10.05 -12.18
N VAL A 26 -4.29 9.22 -11.41
CA VAL A 26 -4.57 7.82 -11.79
C VAL A 26 -5.33 7.76 -13.11
N ASN A 27 -6.37 8.58 -13.28
CA ASN A 27 -7.13 8.64 -14.52
C ASN A 27 -6.29 9.15 -15.70
N GLN A 28 -5.36 10.09 -15.46
CA GLN A 28 -4.46 10.60 -16.50
C GLN A 28 -3.43 9.56 -16.96
N LEU A 29 -2.89 8.76 -16.02
CA LEU A 29 -1.90 7.72 -16.31
C LEU A 29 -2.54 6.45 -16.91
N ASP A 30 -3.81 6.22 -16.60
CA ASP A 30 -4.66 5.16 -17.16
C ASP A 30 -3.98 3.77 -17.08
N ASP A 31 -3.81 3.09 -18.20
CA ASP A 31 -3.19 1.76 -18.28
C ASP A 31 -1.66 1.79 -18.35
N SER A 32 -1.04 2.97 -18.41
CA SER A 32 0.43 3.10 -18.40
C SER A 32 1.03 2.75 -17.03
N VAL A 33 0.24 2.86 -15.96
CA VAL A 33 0.63 2.55 -14.59
C VAL A 33 -0.47 1.75 -13.90
N THR A 34 -0.12 0.55 -13.45
CA THR A 34 -1.03 -0.36 -12.73
C THR A 34 -0.76 -0.42 -11.23
N PHE A 35 0.30 0.23 -10.74
CA PHE A 35 0.74 0.07 -9.35
C PHE A 35 1.01 1.42 -8.68
N TYR A 36 0.24 1.71 -7.62
CA TYR A 36 0.27 2.99 -6.92
C TYR A 36 0.66 2.84 -5.46
N LYS A 37 1.44 3.79 -4.96
CA LYS A 37 1.79 3.95 -3.54
C LYS A 37 0.98 5.08 -2.93
N ILE A 38 0.33 4.82 -1.80
CA ILE A 38 -0.48 5.80 -1.05
C ILE A 38 0.09 5.99 0.35
N GLY A 39 0.38 7.24 0.71
CA GLY A 39 1.11 7.61 1.93
C GLY A 39 0.28 8.32 2.99
N MET A 40 0.97 8.75 4.05
CA MET A 40 0.36 9.35 5.24
C MET A 40 -0.36 10.69 5.00
N GLU A 41 0.05 11.48 4.00
CA GLU A 41 -0.63 12.73 3.65
C GLU A 41 -2.09 12.47 3.24
N LEU A 42 -2.29 11.52 2.32
CA LEU A 42 -3.61 11.02 1.95
C LEU A 42 -4.34 10.35 3.13
N LEU A 43 -3.61 9.74 4.08
CA LEU A 43 -4.23 9.19 5.30
C LEU A 43 -4.93 10.28 6.12
N MET A 44 -4.32 11.46 6.23
CA MET A 44 -4.84 12.58 7.02
C MET A 44 -6.09 13.24 6.43
N THR A 45 -6.42 12.95 5.16
CA THR A 45 -7.69 13.39 4.55
C THR A 45 -8.93 12.69 5.12
N GLY A 46 -8.74 11.56 5.84
CA GLY A 46 -9.84 10.69 6.31
C GLY A 46 -10.49 9.83 5.22
N GLN A 47 -10.07 9.96 3.95
CA GLN A 47 -10.64 9.25 2.79
C GLN A 47 -9.72 8.15 2.24
N TYR A 48 -8.65 7.79 2.98
CA TYR A 48 -7.61 6.86 2.55
C TYR A 48 -8.15 5.50 2.09
N PHE A 49 -9.00 4.88 2.90
CA PHE A 49 -9.57 3.57 2.58
C PHE A 49 -10.53 3.65 1.39
N GLN A 50 -11.25 4.77 1.22
CA GLN A 50 -12.11 4.99 0.06
C GLN A 50 -11.30 5.14 -1.24
N LEU A 51 -10.13 5.81 -1.18
CA LEU A 51 -9.20 5.87 -2.30
C LEU A 51 -8.62 4.48 -2.62
N MET A 52 -8.23 3.72 -1.60
CA MET A 52 -7.74 2.36 -1.79
C MET A 52 -8.79 1.45 -2.45
N ASP A 53 -10.03 1.46 -1.95
CA ASP A 53 -11.14 0.69 -2.53
C ASP A 53 -11.40 1.10 -3.98
N TRP A 54 -11.34 2.40 -4.28
CA TRP A 54 -11.50 2.92 -5.64
C TRP A 54 -10.38 2.48 -6.60
N LEU A 55 -9.13 2.40 -6.12
CA LEU A 55 -7.99 1.88 -6.89
C LEU A 55 -8.14 0.39 -7.18
N ILE A 56 -8.52 -0.39 -6.16
CA ILE A 56 -8.70 -1.85 -6.28
C ILE A 56 -9.86 -2.17 -7.22
N ALA A 57 -10.96 -1.43 -7.14
CA ALA A 57 -12.10 -1.56 -8.06
C ALA A 57 -11.76 -1.20 -9.52
N LYS A 58 -10.59 -0.61 -9.77
CA LYS A 58 -10.03 -0.32 -11.11
C LYS A 58 -8.91 -1.29 -11.49
N ASP A 59 -8.81 -2.43 -10.81
CA ASP A 59 -7.77 -3.44 -11.02
C ASP A 59 -6.34 -2.89 -10.86
N LYS A 60 -6.18 -1.82 -10.06
CA LYS A 60 -4.86 -1.26 -9.73
C LYS A 60 -4.30 -1.90 -8.46
N LYS A 61 -2.99 -2.19 -8.47
CA LYS A 61 -2.24 -2.64 -7.29
C LYS A 61 -2.00 -1.46 -6.34
N VAL A 62 -2.08 -1.74 -5.05
CA VAL A 62 -1.93 -0.73 -4.01
C VAL A 62 -0.79 -1.06 -3.07
N PHE A 63 0.11 -0.10 -2.86
CA PHE A 63 1.17 -0.11 -1.88
C PHE A 63 0.85 0.88 -0.76
N VAL A 64 0.53 0.35 0.42
CA VAL A 64 0.28 1.12 1.64
C VAL A 64 1.62 1.53 2.28
N ASP A 65 2.00 2.78 2.10
CA ASP A 65 3.27 3.35 2.58
C ASP A 65 3.06 4.20 3.83
N LEU A 66 2.71 3.53 4.93
CA LEU A 66 2.46 4.14 6.24
C LEU A 66 3.58 3.88 7.26
N LYS A 67 4.59 3.10 6.87
CA LYS A 67 5.74 2.69 7.68
C LYS A 67 5.31 2.32 9.10
N PHE A 68 4.46 1.30 9.24
CA PHE A 68 3.87 0.98 10.53
C PHE A 68 4.96 0.72 11.58
N PHE A 69 4.84 1.41 12.72
CA PHE A 69 5.75 1.30 13.84
C PHE A 69 4.99 1.38 15.15
N ASP A 70 4.97 0.27 15.87
CA ASP A 70 4.36 0.12 17.17
C ASP A 70 4.97 -1.12 17.83
N VAL A 71 4.45 -1.52 19.00
CA VAL A 71 4.78 -2.80 19.61
C VAL A 71 4.46 -3.94 18.62
N PRO A 72 5.31 -4.99 18.54
CA PRO A 72 5.23 -6.00 17.49
C PRO A 72 3.86 -6.68 17.34
N GLU A 73 3.19 -6.97 18.45
CA GLU A 73 1.84 -7.57 18.44
C GLU A 73 0.78 -6.64 17.85
N THR A 74 0.89 -5.32 18.08
CA THR A 74 -0.02 -4.34 17.46
C THR A 74 0.21 -4.28 15.96
N VAL A 75 1.47 -4.23 15.51
CA VAL A 75 1.79 -4.26 14.09
C VAL A 75 1.29 -5.56 13.44
N GLY A 76 1.51 -6.72 14.07
CA GLY A 76 1.00 -8.01 13.58
C GLY A 76 -0.51 -7.98 13.37
N ARG A 77 -1.28 -7.52 14.36
CA ARG A 77 -2.75 -7.39 14.24
C ARG A 77 -3.17 -6.39 13.17
N THR A 78 -2.47 -5.26 13.04
CA THR A 78 -2.72 -4.27 11.97
C THR A 78 -2.49 -4.86 10.59
N ILE A 79 -1.39 -5.61 10.41
CA ILE A 79 -1.06 -6.31 9.16
C ILE A 79 -2.10 -7.40 8.85
N ALA A 80 -2.56 -8.17 9.85
CA ALA A 80 -3.64 -9.14 9.66
C ALA A 80 -4.89 -8.47 9.10
N ARG A 81 -5.32 -7.34 9.68
CA ARG A 81 -6.48 -6.58 9.19
C ARG A 81 -6.27 -6.04 7.78
N LEU A 82 -5.10 -5.45 7.52
CA LEU A 82 -4.77 -4.89 6.21
C LEU A 82 -4.72 -5.96 5.11
N SER A 83 -4.30 -7.19 5.45
CA SER A 83 -4.24 -8.30 4.48
C SER A 83 -5.59 -8.63 3.83
N HIS A 84 -6.70 -8.23 4.47
CA HIS A 84 -8.05 -8.46 3.97
C HIS A 84 -8.59 -7.35 3.08
N THR A 85 -7.86 -6.24 2.87
CA THR A 85 -8.35 -5.08 2.10
C THR A 85 -8.04 -5.16 0.61
N GLY A 86 -7.25 -6.14 0.16
CA GLY A 86 -6.77 -6.23 -1.23
C GLY A 86 -5.50 -5.43 -1.53
N ALA A 87 -4.89 -4.81 -0.51
CA ALA A 87 -3.58 -4.19 -0.65
C ALA A 87 -2.51 -5.22 -1.10
N THR A 88 -1.62 -4.80 -2.00
CA THR A 88 -0.57 -5.67 -2.56
C THR A 88 0.70 -5.61 -1.72
N PHE A 89 1.08 -4.42 -1.26
CA PHE A 89 2.26 -4.19 -0.40
C PHE A 89 1.91 -3.30 0.79
N ALA A 90 2.66 -3.47 1.87
CA ALA A 90 2.68 -2.54 3.00
C ALA A 90 4.11 -2.36 3.55
N THR A 91 4.42 -1.16 4.03
CA THR A 91 5.70 -0.86 4.70
C THR A 91 5.61 -1.00 6.22
N ILE A 92 6.68 -1.49 6.84
CA ILE A 92 6.92 -1.49 8.29
C ILE A 92 8.35 -1.01 8.60
N HIS A 93 8.64 -0.60 9.83
CA HIS A 93 10.04 -0.37 10.25
C HIS A 93 10.79 -1.69 10.52
N GLY A 94 12.08 -1.74 10.17
CA GLY A 94 12.93 -2.94 10.23
C GLY A 94 13.45 -3.34 11.62
N ASN A 95 12.57 -3.62 12.60
CA ASN A 95 12.95 -4.31 13.84
C ASN A 95 12.66 -5.82 13.72
N GLN A 96 13.57 -6.70 14.18
CA GLN A 96 13.44 -8.15 14.05
C GLN A 96 12.07 -8.70 14.49
N LEU A 97 11.66 -8.41 15.73
CA LEU A 97 10.42 -8.94 16.28
C LEU A 97 9.18 -8.38 15.58
N LEU A 98 9.25 -7.12 15.16
CA LEU A 98 8.19 -6.46 14.38
C LEU A 98 8.05 -7.12 12.99
N MET A 99 9.17 -7.37 12.30
CA MET A 99 9.18 -8.06 11.01
C MET A 99 8.67 -9.49 11.10
N GLU A 100 9.06 -10.25 12.13
CA GLU A 100 8.56 -11.60 12.40
C GLU A 100 7.03 -11.58 12.59
N LYS A 101 6.53 -10.68 13.44
CA LYS A 101 5.09 -10.55 13.69
C LYS A 101 4.29 -10.13 12.47
N ALA A 102 4.83 -9.23 11.65
CA ALA A 102 4.22 -8.86 10.39
C ALA A 102 4.21 -10.05 9.40
N ALA A 103 5.31 -10.80 9.32
CA ALA A 103 5.44 -11.96 8.44
C ALA A 103 4.49 -13.11 8.80
N GLU A 104 4.25 -13.35 10.10
CA GLU A 104 3.24 -14.31 10.60
C GLU A 104 1.82 -13.95 10.15
N ASN A 105 1.50 -12.65 10.08
CA ASN A 105 0.13 -12.16 9.93
C ASN A 105 -0.23 -11.64 8.53
N LYS A 106 0.74 -11.52 7.62
CA LYS A 106 0.54 -10.84 6.32
C LYS A 106 -0.38 -11.57 5.32
N GLY A 107 -0.62 -12.87 5.49
CA GLY A 107 -1.28 -13.67 4.45
C GLY A 107 -0.62 -13.47 3.08
N ASP A 108 -1.40 -13.03 2.09
CA ASP A 108 -0.93 -12.74 0.73
C ASP A 108 -0.23 -11.39 0.57
N LEU A 109 -0.51 -10.43 1.46
CA LEU A 109 0.11 -9.10 1.51
C LEU A 109 1.64 -9.24 1.52
N LYS A 110 2.33 -8.42 0.73
CA LYS A 110 3.79 -8.36 0.74
C LYS A 110 4.25 -7.25 1.68
N ILE A 111 5.26 -7.54 2.49
CA ILE A 111 5.78 -6.60 3.47
C ILE A 111 7.15 -6.12 3.02
N LEU A 112 7.36 -4.81 3.06
CA LEU A 112 8.66 -4.18 2.86
C LEU A 112 9.10 -3.54 4.19
N ALA A 113 10.22 -4.00 4.73
CA ALA A 113 10.85 -3.33 5.86
C ALA A 113 11.70 -2.15 5.36
N VAL A 114 11.59 -1.01 6.04
CA VAL A 114 12.38 0.22 5.80
C VAL A 114 13.19 0.63 7.01
#